data_AF-A0A956MYG1-F1
#
_entry.id   AF-A0A956MYG1-F1
#
_cell.length_a   1.000
_cell.length_b   1.000
_cell.length_c   1.000
_cell.angle_alpha   90.00
_cell.angle_beta   90.00
_cell.angle_gamma   90.00
#
_symmetry.space_group_name_H-M   'P 1'
#
loop_
_entity.id
_entity.type
_entity.pdbx_description
1 polymer ?
#
loop_
_entity_poly.entity_id
_entity_poly.type
_entity_poly.pdbx_seq_one_letter_code
_entity_poly.pdbx_strand_id
1 'polypeptide(L)'
;MLNIGKLCLDTDFNFRVIREEDNDIDLFIDINYRSLDIDTNGDSFFNSRIQFPYVRSLILRINKESNIMTVHLMRDIDLFSAFANFEVNYDNCIINIKNDFEKVKIFKS
;
A
#
# COMPACT_ATOMS: atom_id res chain seq x y z
N MET A 1 -0.43 -0.89 14.33
CA MET A 1 -0.94 0.46 14.06
C MET A 1 0.16 1.51 14.17
N LEU A 2 0.39 2.23 13.08
CA LEU A 2 1.38 3.29 12.88
C LEU A 2 0.68 4.53 12.34
N ASN A 3 1.01 5.70 12.86
CA ASN A 3 0.47 6.98 12.37
C ASN A 3 1.58 7.79 11.68
N ILE A 4 1.33 8.22 10.45
CA ILE A 4 2.24 9.09 9.67
C ILE A 4 1.42 10.22 9.07
N GLY A 5 1.56 11.43 9.62
CA GLY A 5 0.67 12.54 9.27
C GLY A 5 -0.78 12.14 9.52
N LYS A 6 -1.61 12.17 8.47
CA LYS A 6 -3.02 11.75 8.50
C LYS A 6 -3.25 10.26 8.22
N LEU A 7 -2.23 9.52 7.79
CA LEU A 7 -2.34 8.09 7.52
C LEU A 7 -2.34 7.29 8.84
N CYS A 8 -3.37 6.48 9.04
CA CYS A 8 -3.38 5.38 10.01
C CYS A 8 -3.14 4.06 9.27
N LEU A 9 -1.96 3.47 9.45
CA LEU A 9 -1.54 2.23 8.79
C LEU A 9 -1.52 1.09 9.79
N ASP A 10 -2.21 -0.01 9.49
CA ASP A 10 -2.11 -1.26 10.23
C ASP A 10 -1.59 -2.39 9.33
N THR A 11 -0.34 -2.76 9.54
CA THR A 11 0.34 -3.76 8.70
C THR A 11 0.95 -4.89 9.52
N ASP A 12 0.90 -6.10 8.97
CA ASP A 12 1.58 -7.28 9.54
C ASP A 12 3.02 -7.44 8.99
N PHE A 13 3.46 -6.50 8.15
CA PHE A 13 4.76 -6.54 7.49
C PHE A 13 5.70 -5.49 8.07
N ASN A 14 6.99 -5.83 8.03
CA ASN A 14 8.03 -4.87 8.32
C ASN A 14 8.06 -3.80 7.24
N PHE A 15 8.20 -2.55 7.68
CA PHE A 15 8.35 -1.40 6.81
C PHE A 15 9.63 -0.65 7.16
N ARG A 16 10.12 0.15 6.21
CA ARG A 16 11.24 1.09 6.42
C ARG A 16 10.94 2.39 5.70
N VAL A 17 11.36 3.51 6.27
CA VAL A 17 11.36 4.81 5.60
C VAL A 17 12.53 4.83 4.63
N ILE A 18 12.27 5.07 3.34
CA ILE A 18 13.31 5.13 2.29
C ILE A 18 13.58 6.55 1.81
N ARG A 19 12.67 7.48 2.07
CA ARG A 19 12.80 8.92 1.82
C ARG A 19 11.92 9.67 2.79
N GLU A 20 12.43 10.77 3.32
CA GLU A 20 11.66 11.73 4.11
C GLU A 20 12.21 13.14 3.83
N GLU A 21 11.37 13.98 3.23
CA GLU A 21 11.70 15.35 2.83
C GLU A 21 10.52 16.26 3.19
N ASP A 22 10.72 17.13 4.17
CA ASP A 22 9.68 18.02 4.70
C ASP A 22 8.38 17.25 5.06
N ASN A 23 7.35 17.44 4.25
CA ASN A 23 6.03 16.83 4.41
C ASN A 23 5.87 15.53 3.63
N ASP A 24 6.80 15.15 2.76
CA ASP A 24 6.73 13.93 1.97
C ASP A 24 7.53 12.80 2.60
N ILE A 25 6.95 11.59 2.59
CA ILE A 25 7.57 10.38 3.13
C ILE A 25 7.23 9.17 2.25
N ASP A 26 8.26 8.38 1.94
CA ASP A 26 8.13 7.13 1.20
C ASP A 26 8.42 5.95 2.13
N LEU A 27 7.44 5.05 2.26
CA LEU A 27 7.57 3.80 3.00
C LEU A 27 7.77 2.63 2.06
N PHE A 28 8.78 1.82 2.31
CA PHE A 28 8.97 0.54 1.64
C PHE A 28 8.43 -0.59 2.52
N ILE A 29 7.55 -1.41 1.97
CA ILE A 29 6.96 -2.57 2.64
C ILE A 29 7.29 -3.82 1.83
N ASP A 30 8.04 -4.72 2.44
CA ASP A 30 8.40 -6.01 1.83
C ASP A 30 7.23 -6.99 1.98
N ILE A 31 6.70 -7.50 0.87
CA ILE A 31 5.68 -8.55 0.88
C ILE A 31 6.14 -9.86 0.23
N ASN A 32 7.42 -9.99 -0.09
CA ASN A 32 8.12 -11.23 -0.47
C ASN A 32 7.47 -12.02 -1.62
N TYR A 33 7.29 -11.39 -2.78
CA TYR A 33 6.79 -12.03 -4.01
C TYR A 33 5.41 -12.71 -3.87
N ARG A 34 4.55 -12.19 -3.00
CA ARG A 34 3.20 -12.74 -2.77
C ARG A 34 2.15 -12.08 -3.67
N SER A 35 1.04 -12.80 -3.85
CA SER A 35 -0.15 -12.24 -4.49
C SER A 35 -0.75 -11.15 -3.61
N LEU A 36 -1.13 -10.03 -4.22
CA LEU A 36 -1.74 -8.89 -3.56
C LEU A 36 -3.20 -8.76 -4.00
N ASP A 37 -4.12 -8.92 -3.05
CA ASP A 37 -5.54 -8.61 -3.24
C ASP A 37 -5.80 -7.20 -2.72
N ILE A 38 -6.35 -6.33 -3.57
CA ILE A 38 -6.88 -5.03 -3.18
C ILE A 38 -8.40 -5.15 -3.15
N ASP A 39 -8.98 -4.90 -1.98
CA ASP A 39 -10.42 -4.85 -1.80
C ASP A 39 -10.98 -3.60 -2.49
N THR A 40 -11.99 -3.81 -3.33
CA THR A 40 -12.65 -2.72 -4.08
C THR A 40 -13.93 -2.25 -3.40
N ASN A 41 -14.29 -2.81 -2.24
CA ASN A 41 -15.53 -2.54 -1.52
C ASN A 41 -16.79 -2.63 -2.41
N GLY A 42 -16.76 -3.49 -3.44
CA GLY A 42 -17.90 -3.71 -4.33
C GLY A 42 -18.18 -2.57 -5.31
N ASP A 43 -17.14 -1.95 -5.89
CA ASP A 43 -17.28 -1.02 -7.00
C ASP A 43 -18.10 -1.63 -8.16
N SER A 44 -18.91 -0.81 -8.82
CA SER A 44 -19.71 -1.14 -10.00
C SER A 44 -18.91 -1.78 -11.13
N PHE A 45 -17.61 -1.47 -11.23
CA PHE A 45 -16.71 -2.05 -12.22
C PHE A 45 -16.02 -3.32 -11.71
N PHE A 46 -15.69 -3.39 -10.42
CA PHE A 46 -14.95 -4.49 -9.80
C PHE A 46 -15.76 -5.17 -8.71
N ASN A 47 -16.14 -6.43 -8.92
CA ASN A 47 -17.03 -7.17 -8.02
C ASN A 47 -16.55 -7.20 -6.55
N SER A 48 -15.34 -7.72 -6.29
CA SER A 48 -14.85 -7.86 -4.89
C SER A 48 -13.39 -7.48 -4.69
N ARG A 49 -12.54 -7.70 -5.70
CA ARG A 49 -11.12 -7.37 -5.60
C ARG A 49 -10.47 -7.18 -6.96
N ILE A 50 -9.32 -6.51 -6.93
CA ILE A 50 -8.30 -6.59 -7.96
C ILE A 50 -7.13 -7.39 -7.38
N GLN A 51 -6.59 -8.34 -8.16
CA GLN A 51 -5.45 -9.14 -7.73
C GLN A 51 -4.23 -8.91 -8.61
N PHE A 52 -3.09 -8.65 -7.97
CA PHE A 52 -1.79 -8.56 -8.62
C PHE A 52 -0.93 -9.75 -8.19
N PRO A 53 -0.55 -10.66 -9.12
CA PRO A 53 0.29 -11.80 -8.80
C PRO A 53 1.76 -11.38 -8.64
N TYR A 54 2.50 -12.11 -7.79
CA TYR A 54 3.96 -11.99 -7.62
C TYR A 54 4.47 -10.56 -7.35
N VAL A 55 3.87 -9.86 -6.37
CA VAL A 55 4.32 -8.53 -5.96
C VAL A 55 5.48 -8.66 -4.98
N ARG A 56 6.62 -8.04 -5.28
CA ARG A 56 7.80 -8.10 -4.41
C ARG A 56 7.65 -7.24 -3.17
N SER A 57 7.23 -6.00 -3.37
CA SER A 57 7.15 -4.98 -2.34
C SER A 57 6.20 -3.85 -2.76
N LEU A 58 5.83 -3.03 -1.79
CA LEU A 58 5.03 -1.83 -1.96
C LEU A 58 5.88 -0.61 -1.61
N ILE A 59 5.71 0.48 -2.37
CA ILE A 59 6.14 1.81 -1.92
C ILE A 59 4.89 2.66 -1.69
N LEU A 60 4.71 3.14 -0.47
CA LEU A 60 3.66 4.09 -0.11
C LEU A 60 4.27 5.49 -0.11
N ARG A 61 3.85 6.33 -1.05
CA ARG A 61 4.23 7.74 -1.10
C ARG A 61 3.14 8.58 -0.45
N ILE A 62 3.51 9.25 0.64
CA ILE A 62 2.58 9.93 1.52
C ILE A 62 3.04 11.37 1.67
N ASN A 63 2.10 12.31 1.55
CA ASN A 63 2.29 13.66 2.05
C ASN A 63 1.55 13.79 3.39
N LYS A 64 2.24 14.21 4.44
CA LYS A 64 1.74 14.26 5.84
C LYS A 64 0.51 15.17 6.00
N GLU A 65 0.26 16.09 5.07
CA GLU A 65 -0.88 17.00 5.08
C GLU A 65 -2.05 16.54 4.20
N SER A 66 -1.82 15.57 3.30
CA SER A 66 -2.82 15.02 2.38
C SER A 66 -3.55 13.82 2.98
N ASN A 67 -4.73 13.51 2.42
CA ASN A 67 -5.45 12.25 2.65
C ASN A 67 -5.30 11.29 1.46
N ILE A 68 -4.44 11.59 0.51
CA ILE A 68 -4.20 10.77 -0.68
C ILE A 68 -2.76 10.27 -0.62
N MET A 69 -2.55 8.99 -0.92
CA MET A 69 -1.23 8.39 -1.12
C MET A 69 -1.19 7.74 -2.49
N THR A 70 0.01 7.66 -3.05
CA THR A 70 0.27 6.80 -4.19
C THR A 70 0.89 5.50 -3.71
N VAL A 71 0.32 4.38 -4.14
CA VAL A 71 0.86 3.04 -3.90
C VAL A 71 1.55 2.56 -5.17
N HIS A 72 2.84 2.25 -5.08
CA HIS A 72 3.60 1.63 -6.15
C HIS A 72 3.78 0.13 -5.87
N LEU A 73 3.42 -0.71 -6.84
CA LEU A 73 3.68 -2.14 -6.79
C LEU A 73 4.98 -2.44 -7.52
N MET A 74 5.93 -3.05 -6.81
CA MET A 74 7.28 -3.31 -7.31
C MET A 74 7.44 -4.76 -7.74
N ARG A 75 8.10 -5.02 -8.88
CA ARG A 75 8.53 -6.37 -9.25
C ARG A 75 9.83 -6.79 -8.57
N ASP A 76 10.71 -5.82 -8.31
CA ASP A 76 12.03 -6.03 -7.72
C ASP A 76 12.36 -4.90 -6.73
N ILE A 77 13.57 -4.91 -6.18
CA ILE A 77 14.00 -3.90 -5.19
C ILE A 77 14.31 -2.54 -5.85
N ASP A 78 14.56 -2.52 -7.15
CA ASP A 78 14.87 -1.29 -7.89
C ASP A 78 13.64 -0.38 -7.98
N LEU A 79 13.81 0.91 -7.67
CA LEU A 79 12.75 1.93 -7.69
C LEU A 79 12.06 2.09 -9.05
N PHE A 80 12.74 1.75 -10.16
CA PHE A 80 12.17 1.76 -11.51
C PHE A 80 11.41 0.46 -11.86
N SER A 81 11.37 -0.53 -10.97
CA SER A 81 10.66 -1.80 -11.19
C SER A 81 9.16 -1.72 -10.87
N ALA A 82 8.63 -0.52 -10.60
CA ALA A 82 7.21 -0.29 -10.40
C ALA A 82 6.44 -0.67 -11.68
N PHE A 83 5.47 -1.57 -11.57
CA PHE A 83 4.70 -2.07 -12.72
C PHE A 83 3.21 -1.71 -12.67
N ALA A 84 2.73 -1.26 -11.53
CA ALA A 84 1.39 -0.73 -11.35
C ALA A 84 1.43 0.31 -10.24
N ASN A 85 0.72 1.42 -10.44
CA ASN A 85 0.58 2.49 -9.46
C ASN A 85 -0.88 2.91 -9.39
N PHE A 86 -1.34 3.24 -8.19
CA PHE A 86 -2.69 3.76 -8.00
C PHE A 86 -2.72 4.70 -6.79
N GLU A 87 -3.72 5.59 -6.78
CA GLU A 87 -3.95 6.51 -5.68
C GLU A 87 -5.03 5.98 -4.74
N VAL A 88 -4.81 6.17 -3.45
CA VAL A 88 -5.76 5.79 -2.41
C VAL A 88 -6.07 7.02 -1.57
N ASN A 89 -7.34 7.42 -1.58
CA ASN A 89 -7.86 8.36 -0.58
C ASN A 89 -8.15 7.59 0.72
N TYR A 90 -7.47 7.95 1.80
CA TYR A 90 -7.61 7.34 3.13
C TYR A 90 -8.25 8.26 4.16
N ASP A 91 -9.04 9.25 3.74
CA ASP A 91 -9.76 10.13 4.66
C ASP A 91 -10.64 9.33 5.62
N ASN A 92 -10.48 9.60 6.92
CA ASN A 92 -11.22 8.97 8.02
C ASN A 92 -11.25 7.44 8.02
N CYS A 93 -10.21 6.77 7.50
CA CYS A 93 -10.13 5.31 7.52
C CYS A 93 -8.73 4.81 7.91
N ILE A 94 -8.68 3.54 8.31
CA ILE A 94 -7.42 2.82 8.55
C ILE A 94 -7.09 2.03 7.29
N ILE A 95 -5.87 2.20 6.80
CA ILE A 95 -5.33 1.36 5.73
C ILE A 95 -4.76 0.10 6.35
N ASN A 96 -5.28 -1.05 5.95
CA ASN A 96 -4.86 -2.35 6.43
C ASN A 96 -4.02 -3.03 5.34
N ILE A 97 -2.82 -3.54 5.70
CA ILE A 97 -1.98 -4.37 4.83
C ILE A 97 -1.67 -5.66 5.58
N LYS A 98 -2.49 -6.69 5.37
CA LYS A 98 -2.56 -7.87 6.22
C LYS A 98 -2.10 -9.13 5.53
N ASN A 99 -1.47 -10.01 6.31
CA ASN A 99 -1.12 -11.34 5.86
C ASN A 99 -2.38 -12.22 5.86
N ASP A 100 -2.67 -12.84 4.72
CA ASP A 100 -3.78 -13.79 4.56
C ASP A 100 -3.26 -15.06 3.89
N PHE A 101 -2.54 -15.87 4.69
CA PHE A 101 -1.87 -17.09 4.25
C PHE A 101 -0.94 -16.88 3.05
N GLU A 102 -1.34 -17.35 1.87
CA GLU A 102 -0.54 -17.31 0.63
C GLU A 102 -0.59 -15.96 -0.09
N LYS A 103 -1.34 -14.99 0.45
CA LYS A 103 -1.54 -13.68 -0.15
C LYS A 103 -1.51 -12.56 0.87
N VAL A 104 -1.44 -11.34 0.36
CA VAL A 104 -1.56 -10.10 1.11
C VAL A 104 -2.86 -9.42 0.73
N LYS A 105 -3.58 -8.87 1.71
CA LYS A 105 -4.79 -8.08 1.49
C LYS A 105 -4.55 -6.62 1.84
N ILE A 106 -4.98 -5.73 0.95
CA ILE A 106 -5.11 -4.29 1.21
C ILE A 106 -6.59 -3.93 1.25
N PHE A 107 -7.04 -3.31 2.34
CA PHE A 107 -8.42 -2.87 2.50
C PHE A 107 -8.52 -1.66 3.46
N LYS A 108 -9.65 -0.96 3.39
CA LYS A 108 -9.99 0.14 4.29
C LYS A 108 -10.94 -0.35 5.38
N SER A 109 -10.78 0.15 6.60
CA SER A 109 -11.72 -0.03 7.72
C SER A 109 -12.05 1.28 8.41
#